data_AF-A0A7Y2A5H0-F1
#
_entry.id   AF-A0A7Y2A5H0-F1
#
_cell.length_a   1.000
_cell.length_b   1.000
_cell.length_c   1.000
_cell.angle_alpha   90.00
_cell.angle_beta   90.00
_cell.angle_gamma   90.00
#
_symmetry.space_group_name_H-M   'P 1'
#
loop_
_entity.id
_entity.type
_entity.pdbx_description
1 polymer ?
#
loop_
_entity_poly.entity_id
_entity_poly.type
_entity_poly.pdbx_seq_one_letter_code
_entity_poly.pdbx_strand_id
1 'polypeptide(L)'
;MAGDHEVDVAASTGGGHPLWEIFVRASRGLNHVHVGSLHAPDAETAAQHARDVYTRRQEGVSIWVVRSTEVHASDPHDEDAWFDSEKPYRHPTFYEIPDEVGHM
;
A
#
# COMPACT_ATOMS: atom_id res chain seq x y z
N MET A 1 -4.06 34.33 13.92
CA MET A 1 -5.25 33.62 13.38
C MET A 1 -4.74 32.80 12.21
N ALA A 2 -4.43 31.53 12.47
CA ALA A 2 -4.01 30.60 11.44
C ALA A 2 -5.28 30.12 10.74
N GLY A 3 -5.39 30.38 9.44
CA GLY A 3 -6.46 29.82 8.63
C GLY A 3 -6.15 28.36 8.37
N ASP A 4 -7.01 27.48 8.88
CA ASP A 4 -7.06 26.07 8.54
C ASP A 4 -7.21 25.94 7.02
N HIS A 5 -6.19 25.38 6.36
CA HIS A 5 -6.34 24.86 5.00
C HIS A 5 -7.01 23.50 5.15
N GLU A 6 -8.34 23.50 5.11
CA GLU A 6 -9.14 22.30 4.92
C GLU A 6 -8.79 21.72 3.54
N VAL A 7 -8.03 20.62 3.54
CA VAL A 7 -7.72 19.87 2.33
C VAL A 7 -9.00 19.13 1.96
N ASP A 8 -9.76 19.73 1.06
CA ASP A 8 -10.99 19.17 0.51
C ASP A 8 -10.61 18.00 -0.42
N VAL A 9 -10.52 16.79 0.14
CA VAL A 9 -10.39 15.53 -0.61
C VAL A 9 -11.78 15.12 -1.13
N ALA A 10 -12.43 16.04 -1.84
CA ALA A 10 -13.62 15.72 -2.61
C ALA A 10 -13.18 14.85 -3.79
N ALA A 11 -13.46 13.55 -3.68
CA ALA A 11 -13.34 12.59 -4.76
C ALA A 11 -13.90 13.19 -6.06
N SER A 12 -13.02 13.39 -7.05
CA SER A 12 -13.35 13.94 -8.36
C SER A 12 -14.21 12.96 -9.18
N THR A 13 -15.45 12.74 -8.75
CA THR A 13 -16.45 12.06 -9.55
C THR A 13 -17.06 13.10 -10.49
N GLY A 14 -16.35 13.37 -11.60
CA GLY A 14 -16.76 14.38 -12.57
C GLY A 14 -16.16 14.15 -13.95
N GLY A 15 -16.70 13.16 -14.68
CA GLY A 15 -16.68 13.12 -16.14
C GLY A 15 -15.34 12.83 -16.83
N GLY A 16 -15.05 11.55 -17.06
CA GLY A 16 -14.18 11.09 -18.15
C GLY A 16 -12.83 10.50 -17.76
N HIS A 17 -12.24 10.86 -16.61
CA HIS A 17 -10.90 10.40 -16.23
C HIS A 17 -10.79 10.13 -14.71
N PRO A 18 -11.16 8.94 -14.21
CA PRO A 18 -10.93 8.57 -12.81
C PRO A 18 -9.45 8.57 -12.42
N LEU A 19 -9.17 8.66 -11.11
CA LEU A 19 -7.84 8.55 -10.50
C LEU A 19 -7.41 7.07 -10.36
N TRP A 20 -6.14 6.82 -10.65
CA TRP A 20 -5.50 5.50 -10.59
C TRP A 20 -4.21 5.57 -9.78
N GLU A 21 -4.02 4.61 -8.88
CA GLU A 21 -2.76 4.36 -8.16
C GLU A 21 -1.87 3.44 -8.99
N ILE A 22 -0.59 3.79 -9.12
CA ILE A 22 0.35 3.13 -10.03
C ILE A 22 1.43 2.42 -9.23
N PHE A 23 1.60 1.13 -9.48
CA PHE A 23 2.65 0.33 -8.86
C PHE A 23 3.57 -0.26 -9.92
N VAL A 24 4.88 -0.15 -9.67
CA VAL A 24 5.91 -0.58 -10.62
C VAL A 24 6.82 -1.61 -9.97
N ARG A 25 7.11 -2.69 -10.69
CA ARG A 25 8.16 -3.65 -10.34
C ARG A 25 9.21 -3.68 -11.43
N ALA A 26 10.45 -3.37 -11.06
CA ALA A 26 11.61 -3.51 -11.94
C ALA A 26 11.85 -4.99 -12.32
N SER A 27 12.56 -5.24 -13.42
CA SER A 27 12.84 -6.60 -13.93
C SER A 27 13.45 -7.55 -12.90
N ARG A 28 14.35 -7.04 -12.04
CA ARG A 28 14.96 -7.81 -10.93
C ARG A 28 14.32 -7.50 -9.57
N GLY A 29 13.21 -6.79 -9.54
CA GLY A 29 12.48 -6.42 -8.33
C GLY A 29 11.58 -7.56 -7.86
N LEU A 30 11.49 -7.73 -6.53
CA LEU A 30 10.63 -8.76 -5.93
C LEU A 30 9.17 -8.31 -5.84
N ASN A 31 8.93 -7.03 -5.55
CA ASN A 31 7.61 -6.48 -5.27
C ASN A 31 7.30 -5.26 -6.15
N HIS A 32 6.01 -5.06 -6.40
CA HIS A 32 5.50 -3.81 -6.96
C HIS A 32 5.51 -2.74 -5.86
N VAL A 33 5.99 -1.56 -6.21
CA VAL A 33 6.08 -0.40 -5.30
C VAL A 33 5.20 0.71 -5.84
N HIS A 34 4.43 1.37 -4.97
CA HIS A 34 3.64 2.53 -5.36
C HIS A 34 4.56 3.69 -5.80
N VAL A 35 4.36 4.20 -7.02
CA VAL A 35 5.21 5.28 -7.59
C VAL A 35 4.45 6.60 -7.78
N GLY A 36 3.13 6.59 -7.57
CA GLY A 36 2.28 7.78 -7.67
C GLY A 36 0.95 7.49 -8.35
N SER A 37 0.20 8.55 -8.61
CA SER A 37 -1.17 8.49 -9.12
C SER A 37 -1.33 9.28 -10.42
N LEU A 38 -2.26 8.88 -11.28
CA LEU A 38 -2.63 9.62 -12.50
C LEU A 38 -4.11 9.48 -12.85
N HIS A 39 -4.62 10.38 -13.69
CA HIS A 39 -5.99 10.30 -14.21
C HIS A 39 -6.01 9.67 -15.61
N ALA A 40 -6.94 8.75 -15.85
CA ALA A 40 -7.13 8.10 -17.15
C ALA A 40 -8.56 7.54 -17.29
N PRO A 41 -9.11 7.43 -18.51
CA PRO A 41 -10.49 6.98 -18.72
C PRO A 41 -10.72 5.51 -18.34
N ASP A 42 -9.72 4.67 -18.53
CA ASP A 42 -9.75 3.23 -18.27
C ASP A 42 -8.35 2.71 -17.88
N ALA A 43 -8.29 1.43 -17.49
CA ALA A 43 -7.09 0.78 -17.00
C ALA A 43 -6.00 0.66 -18.09
N GLU A 44 -6.39 0.42 -19.34
CA GLU A 44 -5.43 0.25 -20.44
C GLU A 44 -4.72 1.57 -20.71
N THR A 45 -5.48 2.66 -20.79
CA THR A 45 -4.95 4.02 -20.96
C THR A 45 -4.12 4.42 -19.74
N ALA A 46 -4.55 4.07 -18.52
CA ALA A 46 -3.77 4.32 -17.30
C ALA A 46 -2.39 3.65 -17.35
N ALA A 47 -2.32 2.38 -17.78
CA ALA A 47 -1.07 1.63 -17.88
C ALA A 47 -0.13 2.21 -18.95
N GLN A 48 -0.67 2.66 -20.08
CA GLN A 48 0.10 3.35 -21.13
C GLN A 48 0.68 4.67 -20.62
N HIS A 49 -0.14 5.51 -20.00
CA HIS A 49 0.33 6.77 -19.39
C HIS A 49 1.38 6.52 -18.30
N ALA A 50 1.16 5.51 -17.43
CA ALA A 50 2.10 5.13 -16.39
C ALA A 50 3.44 4.69 -16.96
N ARG A 51 3.45 3.93 -18.06
CA ARG A 51 4.67 3.53 -18.76
C ARG A 51 5.46 4.75 -19.19
N ASP A 52 4.82 5.73 -19.83
CA ASP A 52 5.51 6.90 -20.37
C ASP A 52 6.04 7.84 -19.27
N VAL A 53 5.25 8.02 -18.21
CA VAL A 53 5.60 8.91 -17.10
C VAL A 53 6.67 8.30 -16.21
N TYR A 54 6.48 7.05 -15.77
CA TYR A 54 7.28 6.44 -14.70
C TYR A 54 8.39 5.51 -15.21
N THR A 55 8.34 5.03 -16.46
CA THR A 55 9.22 3.93 -16.90
C THR A 55 10.15 4.26 -18.06
N ARG A 56 10.36 5.56 -18.37
CA ARG A 56 11.07 6.21 -19.49
C ARG A 56 12.13 5.46 -20.33
N ARG A 57 12.70 4.30 -19.92
CA ARG A 57 13.62 3.42 -20.69
C ARG A 57 13.57 1.90 -20.38
N GLN A 58 12.67 1.36 -19.56
CA GLN A 58 12.96 0.10 -18.85
C GLN A 58 12.41 -1.20 -19.49
N GLU A 59 13.29 -1.98 -20.12
CA GLU A 59 13.06 -3.39 -20.46
C GLU A 59 12.70 -4.21 -19.20
N GLY A 60 11.66 -5.04 -19.28
CA GLY A 60 11.31 -6.02 -18.25
C GLY A 60 10.55 -5.47 -17.02
N VAL A 61 9.83 -4.36 -17.13
CA VAL A 61 9.05 -3.79 -16.04
C VAL A 61 7.60 -4.29 -16.05
N SER A 62 7.07 -4.62 -14.87
CA SER A 62 5.65 -4.91 -14.67
C SER A 62 4.98 -3.70 -14.02
N ILE A 63 3.84 -3.27 -14.58
CA ILE A 63 3.04 -2.16 -14.08
C ILE A 63 1.69 -2.69 -13.63
N TRP A 64 1.28 -2.35 -12.42
CA TRP A 64 -0.09 -2.50 -11.96
C TRP A 64 -0.73 -1.13 -11.87
N VAL A 65 -1.99 -1.07 -12.27
CA VAL A 65 -2.84 0.11 -12.11
C VAL A 65 -4.10 -0.31 -11.39
N VAL A 66 -4.48 0.44 -10.36
CA VAL A 66 -5.65 0.17 -9.55
C VAL A 66 -6.45 1.46 -9.43
N ARG A 67 -7.77 1.41 -9.60
CA ARG A 67 -8.59 2.60 -9.35
C ARG A 67 -8.46 2.98 -7.88
N SER A 68 -8.28 4.27 -7.59
CA SER A 68 -8.14 4.72 -6.21
C SER A 68 -9.36 4.37 -5.36
N THR A 69 -10.54 4.28 -5.97
CA THR A 69 -11.79 3.84 -5.31
C THR A 69 -11.81 2.37 -4.88
N GLU A 70 -10.93 1.54 -5.43
CA GLU A 70 -10.83 0.11 -5.11
C GLU A 70 -9.75 -0.16 -4.05
N VAL A 71 -8.97 0.85 -3.66
CA VAL A 71 -7.95 0.73 -2.62
C VAL A 71 -8.60 1.03 -1.26
N HIS A 72 -8.63 0.02 -0.39
CA HIS A 72 -9.05 0.21 0.99
C HIS A 72 -7.83 0.40 1.90
N ALA A 73 -7.83 1.47 2.70
CA ALA A 73 -6.79 1.75 3.68
C ALA A 73 -7.32 1.48 5.09
N SER A 74 -6.48 0.93 5.96
CA SER A 74 -6.77 0.83 7.40
C SER A 74 -6.85 2.22 8.03
N ASP A 75 -7.70 2.38 9.05
CA ASP A 75 -7.71 3.59 9.87
C ASP A 75 -6.43 3.63 10.72
N PRO A 76 -5.63 4.71 10.67
CA PRO A 76 -4.46 4.87 11.55
C PRO A 76 -4.81 4.79 13.05
N HIS A 77 -6.04 5.11 13.45
CA HIS A 77 -6.46 5.02 14.86
C HIS A 77 -6.67 3.58 15.34
N ASP A 78 -6.78 2.61 14.43
CA ASP A 78 -6.93 1.20 14.78
C ASP A 78 -5.56 0.48 14.89
N GLU A 79 -4.43 1.21 14.79
CA GLU A 79 -3.08 0.61 14.75
C GLU A 79 -2.85 -0.43 15.86
N ASP A 80 -3.22 -0.09 17.11
CA ASP A 80 -3.08 -0.98 18.27
C ASP A 80 -3.85 -2.30 18.07
N ALA A 81 -5.06 -2.28 17.48
CA ALA A 81 -5.86 -3.49 17.30
C ALA A 81 -5.30 -4.40 16.19
N TRP A 82 -4.71 -3.82 15.14
CA TRP A 82 -4.21 -4.56 13.97
C TRP A 82 -2.77 -5.04 14.13
N PHE A 83 -1.93 -4.25 14.81
CA PHE A 83 -0.47 -4.42 14.81
C PHE A 83 0.14 -4.63 16.20
N ASP A 84 -0.63 -4.57 17.29
CA ASP A 84 -0.12 -4.94 18.61
C ASP A 84 0.30 -6.42 18.62
N SER A 85 1.60 -6.62 18.82
CA SER A 85 2.28 -7.90 18.78
C SER A 85 2.75 -8.37 20.16
N GLU A 86 2.59 -7.54 21.20
CA GLU A 86 3.04 -7.85 22.54
C GLU A 86 2.07 -8.81 23.21
N LYS A 87 2.29 -10.10 22.94
CA LYS A 87 1.62 -11.22 23.58
C LYS A 87 2.65 -11.98 24.41
N PRO A 88 2.98 -11.51 25.64
CA PRO A 88 4.04 -12.06 26.48
C PRO A 88 3.93 -13.57 26.70
N TYR A 89 2.71 -14.12 26.69
CA TYR A 89 2.41 -15.55 26.80
C TYR A 89 2.97 -16.42 25.64
N ARG A 90 3.45 -15.81 24.56
CA ARG A 90 4.16 -16.50 23.47
C ARG A 90 5.66 -16.58 23.70
N HIS A 91 6.19 -15.88 24.70
CA HIS A 91 7.61 -15.89 24.99
C HIS A 91 7.94 -17.12 25.87
N PRO A 92 8.90 -17.97 25.48
CA PRO A 92 9.24 -19.21 26.20
C PRO A 92 9.59 -19.00 27.67
N THR A 93 10.05 -17.79 28.03
CA THR A 93 10.44 -17.39 29.39
C THR A 93 9.26 -17.34 30.39
N PHE A 94 8.01 -17.31 29.94
CA PHE A 94 6.84 -17.26 30.83
C PHE A 94 6.16 -18.62 31.07
N TYR A 95 6.70 -19.72 30.52
CA TYR A 95 6.26 -21.06 30.90
C TYR A 95 7.09 -21.56 32.09
N GLU A 96 6.44 -21.94 33.18
CA GLU A 96 7.08 -22.76 34.21
C GLU A 96 7.35 -24.14 33.61
N ILE A 97 8.62 -24.42 33.31
CA ILE A 97 9.05 -25.75 32.84
C ILE A 97 9.14 -26.63 34.10
N PRO A 98 8.35 -27.71 34.21
CA PRO A 98 8.47 -28.64 35.33
C PRO A 98 9.86 -29.28 35.33
N ASP A 99 10.44 -29.48 36.53
CA ASP A 99 11.78 -30.07 36.71
C ASP A 99 11.94 -31.44 36.01
N GLU A 100 10.82 -32.16 35.83
CA GLU A 100 10.76 -33.48 35.17
C GLU A 100 11.12 -33.45 33.67
N VAL A 101 11.08 -32.29 33.01
CA VAL A 101 11.26 -32.18 31.55
C VAL A 101 12.74 -32.15 31.15
N GLY A 102 13.67 -31.87 32.06
CA GLY A 102 15.11 -31.79 31.77
C GLY A 102 15.49 -30.65 30.80
N HIS A 103 16.78 -30.28 30.77
CA HIS A 103 17.27 -29.20 29.91
C HIS A 103 17.31 -29.64 28.43
N MET A 104 16.72 -28.85 27.52
CA MET A 104 16.84 -28.99 26.07
C MET A 104 18.16 -28.37 25.56
#